data_AF-A0A353LX04-F1
#
_entry.id   AF-A0A353LX04-F1
#
_cell.length_a   1.000
_cell.length_b   1.000
_cell.length_c   1.000
_cell.angle_alpha   90.00
_cell.angle_beta   90.00
_cell.angle_gamma   90.00
#
_symmetry.space_group_name_H-M   'P 1'
#
loop_
_entity.id
_entity.type
_entity.pdbx_description
1 polymer ?
#
loop_
_entity_poly.entity_id
_entity_poly.type
_entity_poly.pdbx_seq_one_letter_code
_entity_poly.pdbx_strand_id
1 'polypeptide(L)' 'MVVVVILGFLVLGTVEMALWSERTWQKVMANLVLLAITIIFSVLLTLNPDLPVPEPLGSLLNWFQALWQGGL' A
#
# COMPACT_ATOMS: atom_id res chain seq x y z
N MET A 1 -8.99 -12.10 4.13
CA MET A 1 -8.51 -11.07 3.18
C MET A 1 -9.05 -9.70 3.56
N VAL A 2 -10.35 -9.42 3.38
CA VAL A 2 -10.95 -8.10 3.67
C VAL A 2 -10.70 -7.61 5.10
N VAL A 3 -10.86 -8.47 6.10
CA VAL A 3 -10.63 -8.12 7.51
C VAL A 3 -9.17 -7.71 7.79
N VAL A 4 -8.21 -8.38 7.15
CA VAL A 4 -6.78 -8.09 7.30
C VAL A 4 -6.44 -6.73 6.67
N VAL A 5 -7.05 -6.42 5.52
CA VAL A 5 -6.89 -5.11 4.86
C VAL A 5 -7.45 -4.00 5.73
N ILE A 6 -8.66 -4.18 6.28
CA ILE A 6 -9.29 -3.21 7.17
C ILE A 6 -8.43 -2.95 8.42
N LEU A 7 -7.91 -4.02 9.05
CA LEU A 7 -7.04 -3.90 10.22
C LEU A 7 -5.72 -3.17 9.87
N GLY A 8 -5.14 -3.45 8.70
CA GLY A 8 -3.92 -2.77 8.24
C GLY A 8 -4.13 -1.26 8.07
N PHE A 9 -5.23 -0.86 7.43
CA PHE A 9 -5.58 0.56 7.27
C PHE A 9 -5.88 1.24 8.60
N LEU A 10 -6.55 0.54 9.52
CA LEU A 10 -6.82 1.07 10.86
C LEU A 10 -5.51 1.38 11.60
N VAL A 11 -4.58 0.43 11.64
CA VAL A 11 -3.28 0.59 12.31
C VAL A 11 -2.44 1.70 11.68
N LEU A 12 -2.37 1.76 10.35
CA LEU A 12 -1.70 2.84 9.63
C LEU A 12 -2.32 4.20 9.97
N GLY A 13 -3.66 4.28 9.97
CA GLY A 13 -4.41 5.48 10.31
C GLY A 13 -4.13 5.96 11.73
N THR A 14 -4.20 5.08 12.74
CA THR A 14 -3.91 5.45 14.14
C THR A 14 -2.47 5.90 14.34
N VAL A 15 -1.50 5.23 13.70
CA VAL A 15 -0.08 5.60 13.79
C VAL A 15 0.17 6.97 13.14
N GLU A 16 -0.43 7.22 11.97
CA GLU A 16 -0.33 8.52 11.31
C GLU A 16 -0.97 9.65 12.11
N MET A 17 -2.13 9.39 12.73
CA MET A 17 -2.83 10.37 13.56
C MET A 17 -2.07 10.67 14.85
N ALA A 18 -1.44 9.65 15.46
CA ALA A 18 -0.61 9.82 16.66
C ALA A 18 0.66 10.64 16.40
N LEU A 19 1.28 10.46 15.22
CA LEU A 19 2.49 11.20 14.82
C LEU A 19 2.22 12.57 14.19
N TRP A 20 0.94 12.95 14.06
CA TRP A 20 0.53 14.16 13.33
C TRP A 20 1.03 15.46 13.96
N SER A 21 1.12 15.52 15.30
CA SER A 21 1.53 16.72 16.02
C SER A 21 2.98 17.14 15.78
N GLU A 22 3.87 16.22 15.39
CA GLU A 22 5.31 16.46 15.22
C GLU A 22 5.72 16.56 13.74
N ARG A 23 4.76 16.47 12.80
CA ARG A 23 5.06 16.19 11.40
C ARG A 23 5.27 17.47 10.58
N THR A 24 6.47 17.65 10.05
CA THR A 24 6.81 18.71 9.08
C THR A 24 5.91 18.61 7.85
N TRP A 25 5.36 19.73 7.36
CA TRP A 25 4.41 19.79 6.23
C TRP A 25 4.82 19.02 4.97
N GLN A 26 6.13 18.92 4.70
CA GLN A 26 6.66 18.10 3.60
C GLN A 26 6.31 16.61 3.73
N LYS A 27 6.34 16.06 4.96
CA LYS A 27 5.98 14.67 5.22
C LYS A 27 4.47 14.42 5.10
N VAL A 28 3.63 15.42 5.37
CA VAL A 28 2.18 15.35 5.16
C VAL A 28 1.87 15.33 3.66
N MET A 29 2.50 16.21 2.89
CA MET A 29 2.36 16.23 1.43
C MET A 29 2.83 14.92 0.79
N ALA A 30 3.97 14.38 1.21
CA ALA A 30 4.45 13.08 0.72
C ALA A 30 3.43 11.96 0.99
N ASN A 31 2.79 11.96 2.16
CA ASN A 31 1.75 10.98 2.50
C ASN A 31 0.50 11.14 1.63
N LEU A 32 0.03 12.36 1.41
CA LEU A 32 -1.13 12.62 0.55
C LEU A 32 -0.86 12.21 -0.90
N VAL A 33 0.36 12.45 -1.39
CA VAL A 33 0.79 11.98 -2.71
C VAL A 33 0.81 10.46 -2.77
N LEU A 34 1.37 9.79 -1.76
CA LEU A 34 1.37 8.32 -1.70
C LEU A 34 -0.06 7.76 -1.68
N LEU A 35 -0.92 8.34 -0.85
CA LEU A 35 -2.32 7.96 -0.73
C LEU A 35 -3.06 8.12 -2.07
N ALA A 36 -2.84 9.24 -2.76
CA ALA A 36 -3.42 9.48 -4.07
C ALA A 36 -2.95 8.45 -5.11
N ILE A 37 -1.65 8.13 -5.12
CA ILE A 37 -1.09 7.08 -5.99
C ILE A 37 -1.73 5.72 -5.67
N THR A 38 -1.88 5.37 -4.40
CA THR A 38 -2.53 4.13 -3.97
C THR A 38 -3.99 4.05 -4.42
N ILE A 39 -4.75 5.14 -4.30
CA ILE A 39 -6.15 5.21 -4.76
C ILE A 39 -6.22 5.01 -6.27
N ILE A 40 -5.36 5.71 -7.04
CA ILE A 40 -5.29 5.58 -8.50
C ILE A 40 -4.96 4.13 -8.88
N PHE A 41 -3.95 3.53 -8.25
CA PHE A 41 -3.61 2.12 -8.48
C PHE A 41 -4.75 1.17 -8.13
N SER A 42 -5.45 1.41 -7.01
CA SER A 42 -6.59 0.59 -6.60
C SER A 42 -7.72 0.66 -7.62
N VAL A 43 -8.03 1.84 -8.16
CA VAL A 43 -9.06 2.02 -9.19
C VAL A 43 -8.61 1.36 -10.50
N LEU A 44 -7.35 1.52 -10.91
CA LEU A 44 -6.80 0.88 -12.11
C LEU A 44 -6.88 -0.64 -12.03
N LEU A 45 -6.50 -1.23 -10.90
CA LEU A 45 -6.60 -2.67 -10.68
C LEU A 45 -8.05 -3.17 -10.65
N THR A 46 -8.98 -2.35 -10.13
CA THR A 46 -10.41 -2.72 -10.08
C THR A 46 -11.07 -2.67 -11.45
N LEU A 47 -10.74 -1.66 -12.27
CA LEU A 47 -11.36 -1.46 -13.59
C LEU A 47 -10.69 -2.28 -14.69
N ASN A 48 -9.38 -2.55 -14.58
CA ASN A 48 -8.63 -3.30 -15.58
C ASN A 48 -7.80 -4.39 -14.87
N PRO A 49 -8.45 -5.49 -14.47
CA PRO A 49 -7.78 -6.59 -13.75
C PRO A 49 -6.69 -7.27 -14.59
N ASP A 50 -6.75 -7.16 -15.93
CA ASP A 50 -5.78 -7.74 -16.86
C ASP A 50 -4.57 -6.83 -17.16
N LEU A 51 -4.40 -5.71 -16.44
CA LEU A 51 -3.23 -4.86 -16.61
C LEU A 51 -1.96 -5.65 -16.23
N PRO A 52 -1.00 -5.81 -17.17
CA PRO A 52 0.24 -6.50 -16.86
C PRO A 52 0.98 -5.72 -15.78
N VAL A 53 1.34 -6.41 -14.71
CA VAL A 53 2.06 -5.82 -13.58
C VAL A 53 3.43 -5.34 -14.10
N PRO A 54 3.79 -4.05 -13.91
CA PRO A 54 5.09 -3.54 -14.35
C PRO A 54 6.25 -4.35 -13.76
N GLU A 55 7.30 -4.58 -14.54
CA GLU A 55 8.34 -5.58 -14.23
C GLU A 55 9.29 -5.32 -13.03
N PRO A 56 9.28 -4.21 -12.27
CA PRO A 56 9.84 -4.26 -10.92
C PRO A 56 8.83 -4.79 -9.87
N LEU A 57 7.54 -4.55 -10.07
CA LEU A 57 6.49 -4.94 -9.12
C LEU A 57 6.17 -6.44 -9.19
N GLY A 58 6.23 -7.04 -10.38
CA GLY A 58 6.07 -8.49 -10.55
C GLY A 58 7.12 -9.29 -9.77
N SER A 59 8.37 -8.84 -9.79
CA SER A 59 9.46 -9.46 -9.04
C SER A 59 9.27 -9.37 -7.52
N LEU A 60 8.76 -8.25 -7.01
CA LEU A 60 8.45 -8.08 -5.58
C LEU A 60 7.28 -8.96 -5.13
N LEU A 61 6.25 -9.11 -5.97
CA LEU A 61 5.12 -10.00 -5.73
C LEU A 61 5.56 -11.47 -5.62
N ASN A 62 6.43 -11.90 -6.53
CA ASN A 62 7.00 -13.25 -6.50
C ASN A 62 7.81 -13.49 -5.22
N TRP A 63 8.61 -12.51 -4.79
CA TRP A 63 9.38 -12.60 -3.55
C TRP A 63 8.49 -12.65 -2.31
N PHE A 64 7.43 -11.83 -2.28
CA PHE A 64 6.45 -11.84 -1.21
C PHE A 64 5.65 -13.15 -1.15
N GLN A 65 5.29 -13.72 -2.31
CA GLN A 65 4.66 -15.04 -2.39
C GLN A 65 5.59 -16.15 -1.88
N ALA A 66 6.89 -16.10 -2.22
CA ALA A 66 7.87 -17.07 -1.72
C ALA A 66 7.98 -17.04 -0.19
N LEU A 67 7.99 -15.84 0.41
CA LEU A 67 8.00 -15.68 1.87
C LEU A 67 6.68 -16.13 2.51
N TRP A 68 5.53 -15.83 1.88
CA TRP A 68 4.21 -16.20 2.40
C TRP A 68 3.94 -17.72 2.33
N GLN A 69 4.50 -18.41 1.34
CA GLN A 69 4.41 -19.88 1.24
C GLN A 69 5.40 -20.61 2.16
N GLY A 70 6.16 -19.89 2.98
CA GLY A 70 7.11 -20.48 3.92
C GLY A 70 8.40 -20.96 3.27
N GLY A 71 8.80 -20.37 2.14
CA GLY A 71 10.03 -20.72 1.43
C GLY A 71 11.26 -20.06 2.03
N LEU A 72 11.91 -20.75 2.98
CA LEU A 72 13.36 -20.80 3.14
C LEU A 72 13.79 -22.26 3.28
#